data_AF-A0A958G222-F1
#
_entry.id   AF-A0A958G222-F1
#
_cell.length_a   1.000
_cell.length_b   1.000
_cell.length_c   1.000
_cell.angle_alpha   90.00
_cell.angle_beta   90.00
_cell.angle_gamma   90.00
#
_symmetry.space_group_name_H-M   'P 1'
#
loop_
_entity.id
_entity.type
_entity.pdbx_description
1 polymer ?
#
loop_
_entity_poly.entity_id
_entity_poly.type
_entity_poly.pdbx_seq_one_letter_code
_entity_poly.pdbx_strand_id
1 'polypeptide(L)'
;AYDYSALRLVLFAGEVFPVKYLRMLKQIWAGPRYFNLYGPTETNVCTFYEIPAEIPDMRSEPYPIGKTCAHLQTLVLGDDGVPAAPGAEGELLVSGA
;
A
#
# COMPACT_ATOMS: atom_id res chain seq x y z
N ALA A 1 -30.45 3.04 -2.00
CA ALA A 1 -29.03 3.11 -2.42
C ALA A 1 -28.35 4.18 -1.60
N TYR A 2 -27.10 3.97 -1.18
CA TYR A 2 -26.33 4.99 -0.46
C TYR A 2 -25.72 5.98 -1.46
N ASP A 3 -25.63 7.25 -1.08
CA ASP A 3 -24.93 8.27 -1.86
C ASP A 3 -23.44 8.28 -1.49
N TYR A 4 -22.58 8.07 -2.48
CA TYR A 4 -21.12 8.07 -2.34
C TYR A 4 -20.46 9.29 -2.99
N SER A 5 -21.23 10.28 -3.45
CA SER A 5 -20.72 11.47 -4.15
C SER A 5 -19.73 12.30 -3.33
N ALA A 6 -19.85 12.27 -2.00
CA ALA A 6 -18.96 12.95 -1.07
C ALA A 6 -17.73 12.10 -0.64
N LEU A 7 -17.58 10.86 -1.13
CA LEU A 7 -16.48 9.99 -0.75
C LEU A 7 -15.15 10.53 -1.28
N ARG A 8 -14.19 10.77 -0.38
CA ARG A 8 -12.90 11.39 -0.71
C ARG A 8 -11.72 10.41 -0.72
N LEU A 9 -11.76 9.39 0.13
CA LEU A 9 -10.66 8.47 0.35
C LEU A 9 -11.20 7.03 0.46
N VAL A 10 -10.50 6.11 -0.17
CA VAL A 10 -10.64 4.66 0.03
C VAL A 10 -9.29 4.14 0.49
N LEU A 11 -9.26 3.63 1.72
CA LEU A 11 -8.08 3.07 2.36
C LEU A 11 -8.28 1.58 2.51
N PHE A 12 -7.30 0.77 2.11
CA PHE A 12 -7.31 -0.67 2.32
C PHE A 12 -5.96 -1.13 2.86
N ALA A 13 -5.98 -2.19 3.67
CA ALA A 13 -4.82 -2.71 4.38
C ALA A 13 -5.01 -4.20 4.71
N GLY A 14 -3.95 -4.84 5.17
CA GLY A 14 -3.99 -6.16 5.81
C GLY A 14 -3.78 -7.34 4.87
N GLU A 15 -4.28 -7.27 3.64
CA GLU A 15 -4.05 -8.30 2.61
C GLU A 15 -3.86 -7.70 1.22
N VAL A 16 -3.34 -8.50 0.31
CA VAL A 16 -3.17 -8.11 -1.09
C VAL A 16 -4.53 -7.86 -1.72
N PHE A 17 -4.81 -6.61 -2.10
CA PHE A 17 -6.02 -6.28 -2.85
C PHE A 17 -5.84 -6.66 -4.34
N PRO A 18 -6.59 -7.63 -4.88
CA PRO A 18 -6.39 -8.05 -6.27
C PRO A 18 -6.72 -6.92 -7.26
N VAL A 19 -5.80 -6.64 -8.19
CA VAL A 19 -5.89 -5.50 -9.14
C VAL A 19 -7.19 -5.50 -9.94
N LYS A 20 -7.68 -6.69 -10.32
CA LYS A 20 -8.98 -6.85 -11.00
C LYS A 20 -10.12 -6.16 -10.25
N TYR A 21 -10.24 -6.43 -8.96
CA TYR A 21 -11.31 -5.88 -8.13
C TYR A 21 -11.09 -4.42 -7.79
N LEU A 22 -9.83 -4.00 -7.61
CA LEU A 22 -9.48 -2.60 -7.41
C LEU A 22 -9.88 -1.75 -8.63
N ARG A 23 -9.63 -2.24 -9.85
CA ARG A 23 -10.07 -1.60 -11.09
C ARG A 23 -11.58 -1.47 -11.16
N MET A 24 -12.32 -2.55 -10.86
CA MET A 24 -13.78 -2.52 -10.80
C MET A 24 -14.27 -1.49 -9.77
N LEU A 25 -13.65 -1.44 -8.59
CA LEU A 25 -14.04 -0.51 -7.55
C LEU A 25 -13.82 0.96 -7.96
N LYS A 26 -12.70 1.26 -8.63
CA LYS A 26 -12.43 2.60 -9.18
C LYS A 26 -13.40 3.01 -10.31
N GLN A 27 -13.97 2.05 -11.03
CA GLN A 27 -15.04 2.33 -12.02
C GLN A 27 -16.36 2.70 -11.34
N ILE A 28 -16.65 2.11 -10.17
CA ILE A 28 -17.86 2.42 -9.39
C ILE A 28 -17.70 3.75 -8.64
N TRP A 29 -16.53 3.98 -8.04
CA TRP A 29 -16.21 5.20 -7.29
C TRP A 29 -14.98 5.89 -7.90
N ALA A 30 -15.21 6.69 -8.95
CA ALA A 30 -14.14 7.38 -9.67
C ALA A 30 -13.58 8.62 -8.93
N GLY A 31 -14.35 9.20 -8.00
CA GLY A 31 -14.00 10.42 -7.27
C GLY A 31 -12.90 10.31 -6.20
N PRO A 32 -12.91 9.31 -5.30
CA PRO A 32 -11.95 9.26 -4.20
C PRO A 32 -10.53 8.91 -4.64
N ARG A 33 -9.56 9.31 -3.82
CA ARG A 33 -8.18 8.80 -3.89
C ARG A 33 -8.09 7.46 -3.18
N TYR A 34 -7.23 6.58 -3.68
CA TYR A 34 -7.10 5.20 -3.20
C TYR A 34 -5.70 4.98 -2.62
N PHE A 35 -5.63 4.34 -1.47
CA PHE A 35 -4.36 4.05 -0.82
C PHE A 35 -4.28 2.60 -0.37
N ASN A 36 -3.18 1.95 -0.75
CA ASN A 36 -2.76 0.69 -0.15
C ASN A 36 -1.92 1.02 1.08
N LEU A 37 -2.40 0.61 2.25
CA LEU A 37 -1.73 0.80 3.52
C LEU A 37 -1.17 -0.54 3.97
N TYR A 38 -0.03 -0.49 4.65
CA TYR A 38 0.55 -1.67 5.26
C TYR A 38 1.09 -1.34 6.63
N GLY A 39 0.89 -2.30 7.53
CA GLY A 39 1.78 -2.55 8.63
C GLY A 39 1.20 -3.59 9.59
N PRO A 40 2.07 -4.17 10.42
CA PRO A 40 1.72 -5.24 11.35
C PRO A 40 0.93 -4.70 12.56
N THR A 41 0.40 -5.61 13.38
CA THR A 41 -0.36 -5.27 14.59
C THR A 41 0.43 -4.34 15.53
N GLU A 42 1.74 -4.55 15.63
CA GLU A 42 2.66 -3.87 16.52
C GLU A 42 2.89 -2.39 16.16
N THR A 43 2.75 -2.02 14.88
CA THR A 43 3.02 -0.65 14.39
C THR A 43 1.84 -0.02 13.65
N ASN A 44 0.72 -0.74 13.48
CA ASN A 44 -0.45 -0.32 12.72
C ASN A 44 -0.05 0.06 11.28
N VAL A 45 -0.41 1.24 10.78
CA VAL A 45 -0.03 1.67 9.41
C VAL A 45 1.38 2.26 9.43
N CYS A 46 2.34 1.55 8.85
CA CYS A 46 3.74 1.98 8.77
C CYS A 46 4.21 2.42 7.39
N THR A 47 3.58 1.92 6.32
CA THR A 47 3.84 2.34 4.95
C THR A 47 2.54 2.58 4.18
N PHE A 48 2.62 3.40 3.14
CA PHE A 48 1.49 3.70 2.28
C PHE A 48 1.90 3.90 0.82
N TYR A 49 1.01 3.49 -0.08
CA TYR A 49 1.11 3.73 -1.51
C TYR A 49 -0.18 4.33 -2.05
N GLU A 50 -0.07 5.48 -2.73
CA GLU A 50 -1.20 6.05 -3.45
C GLU A 50 -1.38 5.33 -4.78
N ILE A 51 -2.56 4.73 -4.99
CA ILE A 51 -2.90 4.07 -6.23
C ILE A 51 -3.07 5.13 -7.32
N PRO A 52 -2.42 4.96 -8.49
CA PRO A 52 -2.61 5.86 -9.62
C PRO A 52 -4.07 6.05 -10.00
N ALA A 53 -4.39 7.21 -10.58
CA ALA A 53 -5.73 7.51 -11.08
C ALA A 53 -6.18 6.44 -12.10
N GLU A 54 -5.28 6.07 -13.00
CA GLU A 54 -5.50 5.04 -14.02
C GLU A 54 -4.72 3.77 -13.70
N ILE A 55 -5.40 2.62 -13.75
CA ILE A 55 -4.79 1.30 -13.60
C ILE A 55 -4.68 0.69 -14.99
N PRO A 56 -3.46 0.43 -15.51
CA PRO A 56 -3.30 -0.21 -16.82
C PRO A 56 -4.07 -1.53 -16.89
N ASP A 57 -4.72 -1.79 -18.02
CA ASP A 57 -5.53 -3.00 -18.22
C ASP A 57 -4.70 -4.28 -18.08
N MET A 58 -3.45 -4.23 -18.55
CA MET A 58 -2.50 -5.34 -18.49
C MET A 58 -1.89 -5.56 -17.10
N ARG A 59 -2.08 -4.65 -16.14
CA ARG A 59 -1.54 -4.85 -14.79
C ARG A 59 -2.32 -5.94 -14.07
N SER A 60 -1.62 -6.99 -13.67
CA SER A 60 -2.10 -8.06 -12.77
C SER A 60 -1.36 -8.09 -11.44
N GLU A 61 -0.14 -7.54 -11.40
CA GLU A 61 0.71 -7.53 -10.22
C GLU A 61 0.17 -6.59 -9.12
N PRO A 62 0.23 -7.03 -7.85
CA PRO A 62 -0.13 -6.20 -6.69
C PRO A 62 0.54 -4.82 -6.72
N TYR A 63 -0.12 -3.83 -6.13
CA TYR A 63 0.52 -2.56 -5.86
C TYR A 63 1.44 -2.68 -4.65
N PRO A 64 2.58 -1.98 -4.62
CA PRO A 64 3.52 -2.06 -3.51
C PRO A 64 2.90 -1.46 -2.24
N ILE A 65 3.53 -1.73 -1.11
CA ILE A 65 3.21 -1.11 0.19
C ILE A 65 3.71 0.35 0.27
N GLY A 66 4.53 0.76 -0.70
CA GLY A 66 4.89 2.16 -0.93
C GLY A 66 6.00 2.66 -0.02
N LYS A 67 5.80 3.84 0.56
CA LYS A 67 6.82 4.56 1.34
C LYS A 67 6.44 4.66 2.80
N THR A 68 7.46 4.84 3.63
CA THR A 68 7.35 4.94 5.08
C THR A 68 6.55 6.18 5.50
N CYS A 69 5.70 6.02 6.50
CA CYS A 69 5.04 7.12 7.18
C CYS A 69 6.08 8.07 7.80
N ALA A 70 5.80 9.37 7.80
CA ALA A 70 6.80 10.40 8.16
C ALA A 70 7.38 10.28 9.59
N HIS A 71 6.68 9.64 10.51
CA HIS A 71 7.10 9.44 11.91
C HIS A 71 7.83 8.11 12.14
N LEU A 72 8.05 7.31 11.09
CA LEU A 72 8.64 5.98 11.17
C LEU A 72 9.87 5.88 10.26
N GLN A 73 10.63 4.81 10.50
CA GLN A 73 11.75 4.37 9.70
C GLN A 73 11.54 2.91 9.33
N THR A 74 12.03 2.54 8.14
CA THR A 74 12.01 1.17 7.64
C THR A 74 13.39 0.77 7.16
N LEU A 75 13.76 -0.48 7.43
CA LEU A 75 14.99 -1.09 6.97
C LEU A 75 14.66 -2.47 6.38
N VAL A 76 15.26 -2.82 5.25
CA VAL A 76 15.26 -4.21 4.78
C VAL A 76 16.57 -4.84 5.24
N LEU A 77 16.48 -5.85 6.10
CA LEU A 77 17.62 -6.57 6.65
C LEU A 77 17.86 -7.86 5.86
N GLY A 78 19.06 -8.04 5.32
CA GLY A 78 19.45 -9.30 4.70
C GLY A 78 19.70 -10.41 5.73
N ASP A 79 19.79 -11.65 5.26
CA ASP A 79 20.02 -12.83 6.11
C ASP A 79 21.36 -12.81 6.86
N ASP A 80 22.30 -11.97 6.43
CA ASP A 80 23.60 -11.74 7.06
C ASP A 80 23.55 -10.70 8.21
N GLY A 81 22.37 -10.14 8.48
CA GLY A 81 22.18 -9.12 9.51
C GLY A 81 22.63 -7.72 9.07
N VAL A 82 22.83 -7.49 7.77
CA VAL A 82 23.26 -6.20 7.20
C VAL A 82 22.14 -5.63 6.33
N PRO A 83 22.01 -4.29 6.19
CA PRO A 83 21.02 -3.70 5.29
C PRO A 83 21.13 -4.24 3.86
N ALA A 84 20.00 -4.70 3.31
CA ALA A 84 19.91 -5.26 1.97
C ALA A 84 20.18 -4.17 0.91
N ALA A 85 20.83 -4.56 -0.19
CA ALA A 85 21.03 -3.69 -1.34
C ALA A 85 19.68 -3.40 -2.05
N PRO A 86 19.55 -2.27 -2.79
CA PRO A 86 18.33 -2.00 -3.55
C PRO A 86 17.94 -3.14 -4.49
N GLY A 87 16.71 -3.64 -4.34
CA GLY A 87 16.17 -4.74 -5.14
C GLY A 87 16.48 -6.14 -4.61
N ALA A 88 17.30 -6.27 -3.55
CA ALA A 88 17.49 -7.53 -2.85
C ALA A 88 16.33 -7.80 -1.88
N GLU A 89 16.04 -9.08 -1.64
CA GLU A 89 15.06 -9.53 -0.66
C GLU A 89 15.66 -9.50 0.76
N GLY A 90 14.79 -9.37 1.76
CA GLY A 90 15.16 -9.38 3.17
C GLY A 90 13.96 -9.14 4.08
N GLU A 91 14.20 -9.12 5.39
CA GLU A 91 13.19 -8.86 6.41
C GLU A 91 12.92 -7.36 6.56
N LEU A 92 11.64 -6.96 6.51
CA LEU A 92 11.24 -5.58 6.71
C LEU A 92 11.16 -5.26 8.21
N LEU A 93 12.08 -4.45 8.69
CA LEU A 93 12.07 -3.88 10.03
C LEU A 93 11.44 -2.50 10.03
N VAL A 94 10.70 -2.20 11.09
CA VAL A 94 10.03 -0.91 11.31
C VAL A 94 10.39 -0.40 12.69
N SER A 95 10.75 0.88 12.80
CA SER A 95 11.02 1.57 14.06
C SER A 95 10.47 2.99 14.03
N GLY A 96 10.29 3.60 15.19
CA GLY A 96 9.77 4.96 15.30
C GLY A 96 8.89 5.17 16.53
N ALA A 97 8.18 6.30 16.53
CA ALA A 97 7.39 6.81 17.65
C ALA A 97 5.90 6.47 17.53
#